data_AF-A0A9D1UP18-F1
#
_entry.id   AF-A0A9D1UP18-F1
#
_cell.length_a   1.000
_cell.length_b   1.000
_cell.length_c   1.000
_cell.angle_alpha   90.00
_cell.angle_beta   90.00
_cell.angle_gamma   90.00
#
_symmetry.space_group_name_H-M   'P 1'
#
loop_
_entity.id
_entity.type
_entity.pdbx_description
1 polymer ?
#
loop_
_entity_poly.entity_id
_entity_poly.type
_entity_poly.pdbx_seq_one_letter_code
_entity_poly.pdbx_strand_id
1 'polypeptide(L)'
;MSYCVNCGVELDATAERCPLCQTPVYNPVRPVDRESPPPFPTEVGEVAPVSRGALALLLSAMLLSVSVVCGVLNLFLRTEHTWSLYVIGAMLMLWLWIVLPLLARKMPLLLRIVVDVGAVALYLFLIALDLNGMDWYLGLALPMVLLGGACLLVLG
;
A
#
# COMPACT_ATOMS: atom_id res chain seq x y z
N MET A 1 -45.57 -20.70 7.77
CA MET A 1 -44.75 -19.58 7.29
C MET A 1 -45.62 -18.34 7.43
N SER A 2 -45.05 -17.16 7.69
CA SER A 2 -45.79 -15.91 7.88
C SER A 2 -45.85 -15.16 6.55
N TYR A 3 -46.93 -14.42 6.31
CA TYR A 3 -47.06 -13.55 5.14
C TYR A 3 -47.17 -12.10 5.61
N CYS A 4 -46.61 -11.17 4.83
CA CYS A 4 -46.77 -9.75 5.12
C CYS A 4 -48.19 -9.29 4.78
N VAL A 5 -48.87 -8.62 5.73
CA VAL A 5 -50.22 -8.08 5.54
C VAL A 5 -50.32 -6.96 4.50
N ASN A 6 -49.22 -6.26 4.21
CA ASN A 6 -49.19 -5.14 3.27
C ASN A 6 -48.62 -5.54 1.90
N CYS A 7 -47.54 -6.34 1.88
CA CYS A 7 -46.87 -6.73 0.64
C CYS A 7 -47.34 -8.08 0.07
N GLY A 8 -48.01 -8.92 0.87
CA GLY A 8 -48.41 -10.27 0.45
C GLY A 8 -47.24 -11.26 0.24
N VAL A 9 -45.99 -10.84 0.49
CA VAL A 9 -44.81 -11.71 0.35
C VAL A 9 -44.72 -12.70 1.51
N GLU A 10 -44.27 -13.90 1.18
CA GLU A 10 -43.92 -14.92 2.15
C GLU A 10 -42.64 -14.53 2.89
N LEU A 11 -42.66 -14.69 4.21
CA LEU A 11 -41.57 -14.34 5.10
C LEU A 11 -40.99 -15.59 5.72
N ASP A 12 -39.67 -15.57 5.88
CA ASP A 12 -38.95 -16.59 6.63
C ASP A 12 -39.45 -16.66 8.09
N ALA A 13 -39.36 -17.84 8.72
CA ALA A 13 -39.84 -18.03 10.09
C ALA A 13 -39.12 -17.13 11.11
N THR A 14 -37.88 -16.75 10.82
CA THR A 14 -37.03 -15.88 11.67
C THR A 14 -37.27 -14.38 11.45
N ALA A 15 -38.09 -14.00 10.47
CA ALA A 15 -38.28 -12.59 10.12
C ALA A 15 -39.22 -11.86 11.09
N GLU A 16 -38.67 -10.94 11.90
CA GLU A 16 -39.46 -10.06 12.79
C GLU A 16 -40.15 -8.91 12.03
N ARG A 17 -39.61 -8.51 10.87
CA ARG A 17 -40.12 -7.41 10.05
C ARG A 17 -40.06 -7.77 8.58
N CYS A 18 -41.01 -7.26 7.80
CA CYS A 18 -40.96 -7.42 6.35
C CYS A 18 -39.78 -6.62 5.75
N PRO A 19 -38.88 -7.22 4.96
CA PRO A 19 -37.74 -6.51 4.40
C PRO A 19 -38.13 -5.41 3.39
N LEU A 20 -39.30 -5.54 2.74
CA LEU A 20 -39.77 -4.59 1.73
C LEU A 20 -40.43 -3.34 2.33
N CYS A 21 -41.40 -3.52 3.21
CA CYS A 21 -42.21 -2.43 3.77
C CYS A 21 -41.95 -2.15 5.25
N GLN A 22 -41.04 -2.90 5.89
CA GLN A 22 -40.68 -2.76 7.31
C GLN A 22 -41.84 -2.94 8.29
N THR A 23 -42.99 -3.45 7.83
CA THR A 23 -44.14 -3.75 8.69
C THR A 23 -43.77 -4.88 9.65
N PRO A 24 -44.02 -4.73 10.97
CA PRO A 24 -43.75 -5.78 11.94
C PRO A 24 -44.63 -7.00 11.68
N VAL A 25 -44.06 -8.19 11.83
CA VAL A 25 -44.78 -9.45 11.63
C VAL A 25 -45.44 -9.86 12.93
N TYR A 26 -46.79 -9.91 12.95
CA TYR A 26 -47.55 -10.42 14.08
C TYR A 26 -48.44 -11.58 13.62
N ASN A 27 -48.05 -12.81 13.99
CA ASN A 27 -48.83 -14.01 13.72
C ASN A 27 -49.00 -14.81 15.02
N PRO A 28 -50.18 -14.76 15.66
CA PRO A 28 -50.42 -15.46 16.93
C PRO A 28 -50.46 -16.99 16.79
N VAL A 29 -50.68 -17.53 15.58
CA VAL A 29 -50.73 -18.99 15.33
C VAL A 29 -49.32 -19.56 15.11
N ARG A 30 -48.40 -18.75 14.58
CA ARG A 30 -46.98 -19.10 14.43
C ARG A 30 -46.12 -17.89 14.81
N PRO A 31 -45.66 -17.80 16.07
CA PRO A 31 -44.76 -16.73 16.49
C PRO A 31 -43.43 -16.82 15.72
N VAL A 32 -42.70 -15.71 15.69
CA VAL A 32 -41.37 -15.64 15.06
C VAL A 32 -40.45 -16.64 15.73
N ASP A 33 -39.81 -17.47 14.92
CA ASP A 33 -38.80 -18.42 15.39
C ASP A 33 -37.51 -17.67 15.69
N ARG A 34 -37.07 -17.76 16.95
CA ARG A 34 -35.83 -17.12 17.43
C ARG A 34 -34.72 -18.12 17.70
N GLU A 35 -35.00 -19.42 17.54
CA GLU A 35 -34.05 -20.49 17.80
C GLU A 35 -33.31 -20.89 16.52
N SER A 36 -33.99 -20.83 15.36
CA SER A 36 -33.36 -21.12 14.09
C SER A 36 -32.43 -19.98 13.62
N PRO A 37 -31.32 -20.33 12.93
CA PRO A 37 -30.43 -19.32 12.37
C PRO A 37 -31.15 -18.55 11.27
N PRO A 38 -31.00 -17.20 11.21
CA PRO A 38 -31.58 -16.42 10.14
C PRO A 38 -30.97 -16.81 8.78
N PRO A 39 -31.72 -16.68 7.69
CA PRO A 39 -31.25 -17.06 6.35
C PRO A 39 -30.07 -16.20 5.87
N PHE A 40 -29.87 -15.02 6.46
CA PHE A 40 -28.75 -14.14 6.14
C PHE A 40 -27.79 -14.04 7.35
N PRO A 41 -26.48 -14.22 7.14
CA PRO A 41 -25.49 -14.00 8.18
C PRO A 41 -25.51 -12.53 8.61
N THR A 42 -25.62 -12.31 9.91
CA THR A 42 -25.62 -10.97 10.53
C THR A 42 -24.20 -10.40 10.62
N GLU A 43 -23.22 -11.29 10.69
CA GLU A 43 -21.80 -10.98 10.67
C GLU A 43 -21.34 -10.72 9.23
N VAL A 44 -20.79 -9.54 8.98
CA VAL A 44 -20.11 -9.23 7.72
C VAL A 44 -18.78 -9.96 7.75
N GLY A 45 -18.50 -10.80 6.75
CA GLY A 45 -17.21 -11.49 6.66
C GLY A 45 -16.06 -10.50 6.55
N GLU A 46 -15.30 -10.33 7.63
CA GLU A 46 -14.09 -9.51 7.62
C GLU A 46 -12.99 -10.23 6.83
N VAL A 47 -12.52 -9.60 5.76
CA VAL A 47 -11.38 -10.11 4.98
C VAL A 47 -10.13 -9.97 5.85
N ALA A 48 -9.41 -11.08 6.05
CA ALA A 48 -8.19 -11.09 6.83
C ALA A 48 -7.20 -10.04 6.29
N PRO A 49 -6.64 -9.17 7.16
CA PRO A 49 -5.72 -8.14 6.72
C PRO A 49 -4.48 -8.78 6.07
N VAL A 50 -4.11 -8.30 4.88
CA VAL A 50 -2.92 -8.77 4.15
C VAL A 50 -1.67 -8.61 5.03
N SER A 51 -0.86 -9.67 5.11
CA SER A 51 0.36 -9.63 5.90
C SER A 51 1.36 -8.64 5.27
N ARG A 52 1.77 -7.64 6.06
CA ARG A 52 2.68 -6.58 5.60
C ARG A 52 4.02 -7.12 5.12
N GLY A 53 4.50 -8.20 5.76
CA GLY A 53 5.72 -8.89 5.34
C GLY A 53 5.60 -9.50 3.95
N ALA A 54 4.45 -10.11 3.61
CA ALA A 54 4.22 -10.63 2.27
C ALA A 54 4.13 -9.50 1.23
N LEU A 55 3.47 -8.39 1.58
CA LEU A 55 3.43 -7.21 0.71
C LEU A 55 4.83 -6.62 0.48
N ALA A 56 5.62 -6.47 1.54
CA ALA A 56 7.00 -5.98 1.47
C ALA A 56 7.89 -6.90 0.61
N LEU A 57 7.75 -8.22 0.77
CA LEU A 57 8.47 -9.22 -0.03
C LEU A 57 8.09 -9.13 -1.50
N LEU A 58 6.78 -9.04 -1.80
CA LEU A 58 6.27 -8.93 -3.17
C LEU A 58 6.77 -7.66 -3.86
N LEU A 59 6.68 -6.51 -3.19
CA LEU A 59 7.19 -5.24 -3.70
C LEU A 59 8.70 -5.29 -3.94
N SER A 60 9.45 -5.86 -2.98
CA SER A 60 10.90 -6.05 -3.12
C SER A 60 11.25 -6.92 -4.32
N ALA A 61 10.54 -8.02 -4.53
CA ALA A 61 10.75 -8.93 -5.65
C ALA A 61 10.46 -8.25 -6.99
N MET A 62 9.39 -7.44 -7.08
CA MET A 62 9.05 -6.69 -8.30
C MET A 62 10.09 -5.61 -8.62
N LEU A 63 10.53 -4.82 -7.64
CA LEU A 63 11.54 -3.77 -7.84
C LEU A 63 12.90 -4.37 -8.21
N LEU A 64 13.27 -5.48 -7.56
CA LEU A 64 14.51 -6.19 -7.83
C LEU A 64 14.51 -6.81 -9.23
N SER A 65 13.41 -7.42 -9.67
CA SER A 65 13.35 -8.04 -11.00
C SER A 65 13.57 -7.02 -12.11
N VAL A 66 12.95 -5.83 -12.03
CA VAL A 66 13.17 -4.72 -12.98
C VAL A 66 14.62 -4.28 -12.97
N SER A 67 15.21 -4.09 -11.78
CA SER A 67 16.61 -3.68 -11.62
C SER A 67 17.58 -4.69 -12.25
N VAL A 68 17.35 -5.99 -12.01
CA VAL A 68 18.16 -7.08 -12.56
C VAL A 68 18.02 -7.16 -14.07
N VAL A 69 16.80 -7.11 -14.61
CA VAL A 69 16.57 -7.16 -16.07
C VAL A 69 17.25 -5.97 -16.76
N CYS A 70 17.10 -4.75 -16.24
CA CYS A 70 17.77 -3.57 -16.80
C CYS A 70 19.30 -3.67 -16.71
N GLY A 71 19.83 -4.15 -15.57
CA GLY A 71 21.27 -4.37 -15.41
C GLY A 71 21.83 -5.39 -16.41
N VAL A 72 21.14 -6.51 -16.58
CA VAL A 72 21.50 -7.57 -17.53
C VAL A 72 21.43 -7.07 -18.97
N LEU A 73 20.37 -6.34 -19.34
CA LEU A 73 20.24 -5.75 -20.68
C LEU A 73 21.40 -4.80 -21.00
N ASN A 74 21.83 -3.97 -20.05
CA ASN A 74 22.98 -3.08 -20.24
C ASN A 74 24.28 -3.84 -20.55
N LEU A 75 24.48 -5.02 -19.96
CA LEU A 75 25.64 -5.88 -20.27
C LEU A 75 25.55 -6.51 -21.66
N PHE A 76 24.35 -6.94 -22.08
CA PHE A 76 24.15 -7.58 -23.38
C PHE A 76 24.19 -6.59 -24.55
N LEU A 77 23.61 -5.40 -24.39
CA LEU A 77 23.49 -4.39 -25.44
C LEU A 77 24.77 -3.59 -25.70
N ARG A 78 25.84 -3.80 -24.89
CA ARG A 78 27.13 -3.07 -24.96
C ARG A 78 26.94 -1.59 -25.27
N THR A 79 26.12 -0.93 -24.48
CA THR A 79 25.90 0.51 -24.61
C THR A 79 27.13 1.27 -24.09
N GLU A 80 27.57 2.29 -24.84
CA GLU A 80 28.64 3.23 -24.43
C GLU A 80 28.31 3.95 -23.11
N HIS A 81 27.02 4.05 -22.76
CA HIS A 81 26.52 4.68 -21.54
C HIS A 81 25.78 3.70 -20.63
N THR A 82 25.90 3.90 -19.30
CA THR A 82 25.29 3.04 -18.28
C THR A 82 23.87 3.45 -17.94
N TRP A 83 22.97 3.42 -18.93
CA TRP A 83 21.57 3.84 -18.77
C TRP A 83 20.81 3.04 -17.69
N SER A 84 21.19 1.79 -17.45
CA SER A 84 20.58 0.96 -16.38
C SER A 84 20.88 1.48 -14.98
N LEU A 85 21.95 2.26 -14.79
CA LEU A 85 22.33 2.85 -13.51
C LEU A 85 21.27 3.82 -13.00
N TYR A 86 20.66 4.60 -13.90
CA TYR A 86 19.51 5.46 -13.57
C TYR A 86 18.30 4.65 -13.11
N VAL A 87 18.01 3.54 -13.79
CA VAL A 87 16.85 2.70 -13.44
C VAL A 87 17.08 2.02 -12.09
N ILE A 88 18.26 1.43 -11.87
CA ILE A 88 18.62 0.76 -10.61
C ILE A 88 18.59 1.76 -9.45
N GLY A 89 19.14 2.96 -9.63
CA GLY A 89 19.10 4.02 -8.63
C GLY A 89 17.67 4.43 -8.26
N ALA A 90 16.79 4.60 -9.26
CA ALA A 90 15.39 4.93 -9.03
C ALA A 90 14.63 3.81 -8.31
N MET A 91 14.86 2.54 -8.69
CA MET A 91 14.26 1.39 -8.02
C MET A 91 14.71 1.26 -6.57
N LEU A 92 15.99 1.52 -6.27
CA LEU A 92 16.50 1.54 -4.90
C LEU A 92 15.87 2.67 -4.07
N MET A 93 15.73 3.86 -4.65
CA MET A 93 15.08 5.00 -4.00
C MET A 93 13.61 4.68 -3.66
N LEU A 94 12.86 4.12 -4.62
CA LEU A 94 11.47 3.68 -4.40
C LEU A 94 11.38 2.56 -3.34
N TRP A 95 12.33 1.63 -3.35
CA TRP A 95 12.40 0.57 -2.34
C TRP A 95 12.56 1.15 -0.94
N LEU A 96 13.45 2.12 -0.76
CA LEU A 96 13.65 2.80 0.52
C LEU A 96 12.41 3.58 0.96
N TRP A 97 11.71 4.26 0.05
CA TRP A 97 10.50 5.01 0.38
C TRP A 97 9.28 4.15 0.71
N ILE A 98 9.16 2.95 0.11
CA ILE A 98 7.96 2.14 0.24
C ILE A 98 8.17 1.00 1.24
N VAL A 99 9.21 0.20 1.04
CA VAL A 99 9.43 -1.04 1.80
C VAL A 99 9.90 -0.75 3.22
N LEU A 100 10.77 0.24 3.39
CA LEU A 100 11.33 0.55 4.70
C LEU A 100 10.27 1.09 5.69
N PRO A 101 9.37 2.02 5.33
CA PRO A 101 8.28 2.43 6.22
C PRO A 101 7.25 1.34 6.46
N LEU A 102 7.06 0.43 5.50
CA LEU A 102 6.13 -0.70 5.62
C LEU A 102 6.63 -1.71 6.66
N LEU A 103 7.94 -1.98 6.71
CA LEU A 103 8.55 -2.93 7.63
C LEU A 103 8.86 -2.31 8.99
N ALA A 104 9.37 -1.08 9.03
CA ALA A 104 9.92 -0.45 10.23
C ALA A 104 9.09 0.76 10.70
N ARG A 105 7.80 0.55 10.96
CA ARG A 105 6.83 1.60 11.36
C ARG A 105 7.20 2.34 12.66
N LYS A 106 7.97 1.72 13.56
CA LYS A 106 8.40 2.30 14.83
C LYS A 106 9.71 3.11 14.73
N MET A 107 10.23 3.34 13.52
CA MET A 107 11.44 4.14 13.37
C MET A 107 11.21 5.58 13.85
N PRO A 108 12.17 6.17 14.59
CA PRO A 108 12.09 7.57 14.96
C PRO A 108 12.11 8.44 13.70
N LEU A 109 11.40 9.57 13.74
CA LEU A 109 11.23 10.47 12.61
C LEU A 109 12.57 10.89 11.99
N LEU A 110 13.57 11.18 12.83
CA LEU A 110 14.93 11.53 12.41
C LEU A 110 15.55 10.47 11.49
N LEU A 111 15.48 9.20 11.88
CA LEU A 111 16.07 8.11 11.09
C LEU A 111 15.38 7.98 9.72
N ARG A 112 14.05 8.14 9.69
CA ARG A 112 13.29 8.09 8.44
C ARG A 112 13.68 9.24 7.51
N ILE A 113 13.78 10.47 8.02
CA ILE A 113 14.21 11.63 7.23
C ILE A 113 15.64 11.43 6.72
N VAL A 114 16.56 10.95 7.55
CA VAL A 114 17.95 10.68 7.13
C VAL A 114 18.00 9.65 6.00
N VAL A 115 17.19 8.60 6.08
CA VAL A 115 17.12 7.61 4.99
C VAL A 115 16.51 8.20 3.73
N ASP A 116 15.44 8.98 3.83
CA ASP A 116 14.77 9.59 2.66
C ASP A 116 15.70 10.59 1.96
N VAL A 117 16.36 11.46 2.72
CA VAL A 117 17.37 12.42 2.23
C VAL A 117 18.57 11.69 1.63
N GLY A 118 19.04 10.65 2.31
CA GLY A 118 20.14 9.80 1.84
C GLY A 118 19.82 9.07 0.54
N ALA A 119 18.58 8.61 0.36
CA ALA A 119 18.13 7.95 -0.86
C ALA A 119 18.15 8.91 -2.07
N VAL A 120 17.66 10.14 -1.88
CA VAL A 120 17.68 11.18 -2.92
C VAL A 120 19.12 11.59 -3.24
N ALA A 121 19.95 11.82 -2.22
CA ALA A 121 21.36 12.15 -2.41
C ALA A 121 22.11 11.06 -3.16
N LEU A 122 21.90 9.78 -2.79
CA LEU A 122 22.50 8.64 -3.47
C LEU A 122 22.06 8.55 -4.94
N TYR A 123 20.79 8.78 -5.23
CA TYR A 123 20.30 8.76 -6.62
C TYR A 123 20.94 9.88 -7.46
N LEU A 124 20.99 11.10 -6.95
CA LEU A 124 21.64 12.22 -7.64
C LEU A 124 23.16 12.02 -7.79
N PHE A 125 23.79 11.36 -6.82
CA PHE A 125 25.20 10.99 -6.90
C PHE A 125 25.47 10.00 -8.03
N LEU A 126 24.61 8.99 -8.20
CA LEU A 126 24.70 8.03 -9.30
C LEU A 126 24.60 8.75 -10.67
N ILE A 127 23.70 9.73 -10.79
CA ILE A 127 23.57 10.58 -11.99
C ILE A 127 24.86 11.38 -12.23
N ALA A 128 25.42 11.98 -11.17
CA ALA A 128 26.63 12.78 -11.28
C ALA A 128 27.86 11.96 -11.70
N LEU A 129 27.96 10.70 -11.29
CA LEU A 129 29.02 9.79 -11.72
C LEU A 129 28.96 9.49 -13.22
N ASP A 130 27.79 9.19 -13.78
CA ASP A 130 27.64 8.89 -15.21
C ASP A 130 27.89 10.13 -16.09
N LEU A 131 27.54 11.32 -15.60
CA LEU A 131 27.72 12.60 -16.31
C LEU A 131 29.09 13.28 -16.06
N ASN A 132 29.97 12.70 -15.24
CA ASN A 132 31.19 13.36 -14.73
C ASN A 132 30.93 14.75 -14.10
N GLY A 133 29.76 14.94 -13.50
CA GLY A 133 29.25 16.22 -13.00
C GLY A 133 29.43 16.40 -11.49
N MET A 134 30.59 16.01 -10.93
CA MET A 134 30.79 16.04 -9.48
C MET A 134 30.75 17.46 -8.90
N ASP A 135 31.19 18.45 -9.68
CA ASP A 135 31.12 19.87 -9.30
C ASP A 135 29.68 20.35 -9.13
N TRP A 136 28.77 19.91 -10.00
CA TRP A 136 27.34 20.21 -9.88
C TRP A 136 26.72 19.50 -8.68
N TYR A 137 27.11 18.25 -8.43
CA TYR A 137 26.59 17.50 -7.29
C TYR A 137 26.99 18.13 -5.95
N LEU A 138 28.29 18.42 -5.76
CA LEU A 138 28.79 19.01 -4.52
C LEU A 138 28.42 20.50 -4.38
N GLY A 139 28.41 21.24 -5.49
CA GLY A 139 28.14 22.68 -5.49
C GLY A 139 26.65 23.06 -5.39
N LEU A 140 25.75 22.20 -5.88
CA LEU A 140 24.32 22.53 -5.98
C LEU A 140 23.42 21.43 -5.40
N ALA A 141 23.53 20.21 -5.90
CA ALA A 141 22.55 19.15 -5.61
C ALA A 141 22.58 18.74 -4.13
N LEU A 142 23.77 18.45 -3.59
CA LEU A 142 23.95 18.03 -2.20
C LEU A 142 23.53 19.14 -1.21
N PRO A 143 23.95 20.41 -1.36
CA PRO A 143 23.45 21.51 -0.52
C PRO A 143 21.93 21.64 -0.53
N MET A 144 21.28 21.54 -1.70
CA MET A 144 19.82 21.62 -1.80
C MET A 144 19.12 20.47 -1.08
N VAL A 145 19.62 19.24 -1.24
CA VAL A 145 19.05 18.05 -0.58
C VAL A 145 19.21 18.13 0.94
N LEU A 146 20.37 18.58 1.42
CA LEU A 146 20.62 18.80 2.86
C LEU A 146 19.75 19.91 3.43
N LEU A 147 19.59 21.03 2.72
CA LEU A 147 18.67 22.11 3.10
C LEU A 147 17.22 21.62 3.18
N GLY A 148 16.77 20.85 2.19
CA GLY A 148 15.44 20.24 2.21
C GLY A 148 15.24 19.31 3.41
N GLY A 149 16.23 18.47 3.70
CA GLY A 149 16.24 17.60 4.88
C GLY A 149 16.21 18.37 6.19
N ALA A 150 16.98 19.45 6.30
CA ALA A 150 16.99 20.34 7.46
C ALA A 150 15.63 21.03 7.66
N CYS A 151 15.00 21.53 6.60
CA CYS A 151 13.65 22.11 6.67
C CYS A 151 12.61 21.09 7.14
N LEU A 152 12.66 19.85 6.64
CA LEU A 152 11.77 18.77 7.08
C LEU A 152 11.95 18.43 8.56
N LEU A 153 13.19 18.47 9.07
CA LEU A 153 13.48 18.27 10.49
C LEU A 153 12.98 19.39 11.40
N VAL A 154 12.89 20.61 10.89
CA VAL A 154 12.38 21.77 11.65
C VAL A 154 10.84 21.79 11.68
N LEU A 155 10.19 21.29 10.62
CA LEU A 155 8.73 21.32 10.45
C LEU A 155 8.01 20.08 10.99
N GLY A 156 8.68 18.93 11.08
CA GLY A 156 8.12 17.64 11.49
C GLY A 156 8.40 17.28 12.94
#